data_AF-C0FWW5-F1
#
_entry.id   AF-C0FWW5-F1
#
_cell.length_a   1.000
_cell.length_b   1.000
_cell.length_c   1.000
_cell.angle_alpha   90.00
_cell.angle_beta   90.00
_cell.angle_gamma   90.00
#
_symmetry.space_group_name_H-M   'P 1'
#
loop_
_entity.id
_entity.type
_entity.pdbx_description
1 polymer ?
#
loop_
_entity_poly.entity_id
_entity_poly.type
_entity_poly.pdbx_seq_one_letter_code
_entity_poly.pdbx_strand_id
1 'polypeptide(L)'
;MQTDPFKEYLKQQEPDKKYKGYAWQTAIGLQAVDGLKPSEYLVDAAIQNIEGKITLDEVKNLLDSYYEEKPQKNHDRTEEADKVSIRIAKILSEHAFSFTPNEYISIHRKLFTGIYDHAGKIRDYNITKKEWVLNGATVIYGSASELRKTLEYDFMKEKHYSYKGLSMDEIIHHLAVFVANLWQIHIFGEGNTRTTAVFFIKYLRTLGFDATNDIFAENAWYFRNALVRANYNDLKHEIHETTEYLELFLRNLLLDEKNLLQNRLMHVDYKEMLVREPKNRI
;
A
#
# COMPACT_ATOMS: atom_id res chain seq x y z
N MET A 1 6.38 -11.45 -21.17
CA MET A 1 5.53 -10.57 -20.34
C MET A 1 4.29 -11.37 -20.00
N GLN A 2 4.10 -11.73 -18.73
CA GLN A 2 2.85 -12.34 -18.29
C GLN A 2 1.82 -11.20 -18.28
N THR A 3 0.78 -11.31 -19.11
CA THR A 3 -0.32 -10.34 -19.15
C THR A 3 -1.08 -10.39 -17.83
N ASP A 4 -1.32 -9.24 -17.20
CA ASP A 4 -2.15 -9.14 -16.01
C ASP A 4 -3.52 -9.79 -16.27
N PRO A 5 -3.87 -10.90 -15.59
CA PRO A 5 -5.11 -11.63 -15.83
C PRO A 5 -6.36 -10.81 -15.48
N PHE A 6 -6.21 -9.72 -14.73
CA PHE A 6 -7.34 -8.88 -14.31
C PHE A 6 -7.66 -7.74 -15.28
N LYS A 7 -6.77 -7.47 -16.24
CA LYS A 7 -6.85 -6.30 -17.14
C LYS A 7 -8.13 -6.23 -17.95
N GLU A 8 -8.69 -7.37 -18.35
CA GLU A 8 -9.94 -7.43 -19.10
C GLU A 8 -11.15 -7.01 -18.24
N TYR A 9 -11.11 -7.30 -16.94
CA TYR A 9 -12.18 -6.95 -16.02
C TYR A 9 -12.26 -5.45 -15.72
N LEU A 10 -11.14 -4.75 -15.82
CA LEU A 10 -11.11 -3.30 -15.65
C LEU A 10 -11.83 -2.56 -16.79
N LYS A 11 -12.00 -3.23 -17.94
CA LYS A 11 -12.70 -2.71 -19.13
C LYS A 11 -14.18 -3.12 -19.18
N GLN A 12 -14.65 -3.96 -18.26
CA GLN A 12 -16.05 -4.39 -18.20
C GLN A 12 -16.99 -3.21 -17.89
N GLN A 13 -18.18 -3.23 -18.48
CA GLN A 13 -19.24 -2.28 -18.17
C GLN A 13 -20.06 -2.68 -16.94
N GLU A 14 -20.04 -3.97 -16.54
CA GLU A 14 -20.73 -4.45 -15.34
C GLU A 14 -20.05 -3.93 -14.06
N PRO A 15 -20.72 -3.07 -13.26
CA PRO A 15 -20.07 -2.40 -12.13
C PRO A 15 -19.53 -3.37 -11.07
N ASP A 16 -20.25 -4.46 -10.81
CA ASP A 16 -19.86 -5.47 -9.81
C ASP A 16 -18.59 -6.22 -10.22
N LYS A 17 -18.51 -6.69 -11.47
CA LYS A 17 -17.32 -7.37 -12.00
C LYS A 17 -16.12 -6.43 -12.05
N LYS A 18 -16.33 -5.18 -12.47
CA LYS A 18 -15.28 -4.15 -12.48
C LYS A 18 -14.73 -3.90 -11.08
N TYR A 19 -15.62 -3.74 -10.09
CA TYR A 19 -15.23 -3.53 -8.68
C TYR A 19 -14.49 -4.73 -8.08
N LYS A 20 -14.97 -5.95 -8.31
CA LYS A 20 -14.27 -7.19 -7.90
C LYS A 20 -12.90 -7.32 -8.57
N GLY A 21 -12.81 -7.02 -9.86
CA GLY A 21 -11.56 -6.97 -10.61
C GLY A 21 -10.55 -6.03 -9.96
N TYR A 22 -10.97 -4.80 -9.63
CA TYR A 22 -10.11 -3.85 -8.92
C TYR A 22 -9.66 -4.37 -7.56
N ALA A 23 -10.58 -4.92 -6.75
CA ALA A 23 -10.25 -5.43 -5.42
C ALA A 23 -9.17 -6.54 -5.49
N TRP A 24 -9.33 -7.48 -6.41
CA TRP A 24 -8.38 -8.59 -6.61
C TRP A 24 -7.03 -8.14 -7.18
N GLN A 25 -7.04 -7.29 -8.20
CA GLN A 25 -5.82 -6.76 -8.80
C GLN A 25 -4.97 -6.03 -7.75
N THR A 26 -5.61 -5.16 -6.95
CA THR A 26 -4.96 -4.46 -5.83
C THR A 26 -4.38 -5.45 -4.82
N ALA A 27 -5.18 -6.42 -4.40
CA ALA A 27 -4.83 -7.36 -3.36
C ALA A 27 -3.59 -8.19 -3.72
N ILE A 28 -3.53 -8.65 -4.97
CA ILE A 28 -2.41 -9.43 -5.51
C ILE A 28 -1.18 -8.55 -5.71
N GLY A 29 -1.34 -7.37 -6.31
CA GLY A 29 -0.21 -6.47 -6.56
C GLY A 29 0.46 -5.96 -5.29
N LEU A 30 -0.31 -5.73 -4.21
CA LEU A 30 0.24 -5.32 -2.92
C LEU A 30 1.16 -6.37 -2.27
N GLN A 31 1.15 -7.63 -2.70
CA GLN A 31 2.10 -8.63 -2.19
C GLN A 31 3.54 -8.36 -2.65
N ALA A 32 3.72 -7.69 -3.79
CA ALA A 32 5.04 -7.34 -4.33
C ALA A 32 5.83 -6.38 -3.42
N VAL A 33 5.17 -5.69 -2.49
CA VAL A 33 5.82 -4.84 -1.47
C VAL A 33 6.89 -5.60 -0.69
N ASP A 34 6.61 -6.86 -0.36
CA ASP A 34 7.49 -7.74 0.38
C ASP A 34 8.20 -8.76 -0.53
N GLY A 35 8.20 -8.50 -1.85
CA GLY A 35 8.76 -9.40 -2.86
C GLY A 35 7.98 -10.71 -3.02
N LEU A 36 6.78 -10.79 -2.46
CA LEU A 36 5.95 -12.00 -2.47
C LEU A 36 5.19 -12.13 -3.79
N LYS A 37 4.92 -13.37 -4.18
CA LYS A 37 4.11 -13.71 -5.35
C LYS A 37 3.01 -14.67 -4.93
N PRO A 38 1.75 -14.35 -5.26
CA PRO A 38 0.66 -15.31 -5.09
C PRO A 38 0.82 -16.54 -5.98
N SER A 39 0.14 -17.62 -5.61
CA SER A 39 0.08 -18.85 -6.41
C SER A 39 -0.84 -18.69 -7.63
N GLU A 40 -0.63 -19.52 -8.64
CA GLU A 40 -1.55 -19.64 -9.77
C GLU A 40 -2.95 -20.10 -9.30
N TYR A 41 -3.00 -20.91 -8.24
CA TYR A 41 -4.26 -21.38 -7.64
C TYR A 41 -5.10 -20.23 -7.09
N LEU A 42 -4.48 -19.23 -6.43
CA LEU A 42 -5.19 -18.02 -6.03
C LEU A 42 -5.71 -17.25 -7.24
N VAL A 43 -4.89 -17.08 -8.28
CA VAL A 43 -5.27 -16.31 -9.47
C VAL A 43 -6.50 -16.93 -10.14
N ASP A 44 -6.55 -18.25 -10.28
CA ASP A 44 -7.70 -18.97 -10.82
C ASP A 44 -8.95 -18.80 -9.94
N ALA A 45 -8.79 -18.89 -8.61
CA ALA A 45 -9.88 -18.69 -7.67
C ALA A 45 -10.41 -17.23 -7.68
N ALA A 46 -9.53 -16.25 -7.84
CA ALA A 46 -9.88 -14.85 -7.99
C ALA A 46 -10.71 -14.60 -9.26
N ILE A 47 -10.31 -15.20 -10.39
CA ILE A 47 -11.08 -15.14 -11.65
C ILE A 47 -12.47 -15.75 -11.45
N GLN A 48 -12.58 -16.91 -10.82
CA GLN A 48 -13.88 -17.53 -10.53
C GLN A 48 -14.76 -16.64 -9.64
N ASN A 49 -14.17 -15.92 -8.68
CA ASN A 49 -14.89 -14.97 -7.85
C ASN A 49 -15.37 -13.73 -8.62
N ILE A 50 -14.53 -13.18 -9.49
CA ILE A 50 -14.90 -12.03 -10.35
C ILE A 50 -16.05 -12.43 -11.28
N GLU A 51 -16.04 -13.65 -11.82
CA GLU A 51 -17.12 -14.19 -12.65
C GLU A 51 -18.39 -14.55 -11.86
N GLY A 52 -18.38 -14.42 -10.54
CA GLY A 52 -19.53 -14.74 -9.68
C GLY A 52 -19.81 -16.24 -9.54
N LYS A 53 -18.85 -17.11 -9.89
CA LYS A 53 -18.97 -18.57 -9.74
C LYS A 53 -18.80 -19.03 -8.30
N ILE A 54 -17.97 -18.33 -7.54
CA ILE A 54 -17.72 -18.56 -6.12
C ILE A 54 -17.65 -17.23 -5.36
N THR A 55 -17.96 -17.27 -4.07
CA THR A 55 -17.87 -16.15 -3.13
C THR A 55 -16.45 -16.01 -2.57
N LEU A 56 -16.15 -14.86 -1.96
CA LEU A 56 -14.87 -14.64 -1.28
C LEU A 56 -14.65 -15.63 -0.12
N ASP A 57 -15.73 -16.04 0.55
CA ASP A 57 -15.65 -17.02 1.64
C ASP A 57 -15.39 -18.44 1.11
N GLU A 58 -15.94 -18.80 -0.05
CA GLU A 58 -15.59 -20.05 -0.72
C GLU A 58 -14.13 -20.06 -1.20
N VAL A 59 -13.62 -18.95 -1.76
CA VAL A 59 -12.19 -18.82 -2.10
C VAL A 59 -11.32 -19.02 -0.87
N LYS A 60 -11.66 -18.38 0.26
CA LYS A 60 -10.94 -18.54 1.52
C LYS A 60 -10.91 -20.01 1.95
N ASN A 61 -12.05 -20.69 1.94
CA ASN A 61 -12.13 -22.10 2.36
C ASN A 61 -11.31 -23.01 1.42
N LEU A 62 -11.36 -22.76 0.11
CA LEU A 62 -10.55 -23.47 -0.89
C LEU A 62 -9.04 -23.29 -0.67
N LEU A 63 -8.60 -22.10 -0.27
CA LEU A 63 -7.20 -21.85 0.08
C LEU A 63 -6.81 -22.51 1.40
N ASP A 64 -7.67 -22.43 2.42
CA ASP A 64 -7.41 -23.08 3.71
C ASP A 64 -7.22 -24.59 3.51
N SER A 65 -8.12 -25.27 2.78
CA SER A 65 -7.96 -26.70 2.45
C SER A 65 -6.73 -26.99 1.58
N TYR A 66 -6.42 -26.15 0.59
CA TYR A 66 -5.25 -26.32 -0.26
C TYR A 66 -3.94 -26.33 0.54
N TYR A 67 -3.80 -25.44 1.52
CA TYR A 67 -2.60 -25.35 2.36
C TYR A 67 -2.58 -26.37 3.51
N GLU A 68 -3.74 -26.87 3.96
CA GLU A 68 -3.83 -28.03 4.86
C GLU A 68 -3.34 -29.32 4.19
N GLU A 69 -3.74 -29.58 2.94
CA GLU A 69 -3.33 -30.76 2.18
C GLU A 69 -1.90 -30.67 1.66
N LYS A 70 -1.42 -29.46 1.35
CA LYS A 70 -0.07 -29.18 0.85
C LYS A 70 0.64 -28.16 1.74
N PRO A 71 1.06 -28.57 2.95
CA PRO A 71 1.81 -27.68 3.83
C PRO A 71 3.05 -27.16 3.11
N GLN A 72 3.25 -25.85 3.14
CA GLN A 72 4.41 -25.22 2.54
C GLN A 72 5.69 -25.65 3.24
N LYS A 73 6.78 -25.75 2.47
CA LYS A 73 8.11 -26.01 3.04
C LYS A 73 8.65 -24.73 3.68
N ASN A 74 9.57 -24.89 4.63
CA ASN A 74 10.22 -23.77 5.31
C ASN A 74 10.72 -22.69 4.32
N HIS A 75 10.41 -21.44 4.62
CA HIS A 75 10.76 -20.22 3.88
C HIS A 75 9.91 -19.84 2.64
N ASP A 76 8.96 -20.67 2.20
CA ASP A 76 7.99 -20.24 1.18
C ASP A 76 6.87 -19.40 1.81
N ARG A 77 6.76 -18.13 1.41
CA ARG A 77 5.74 -17.18 1.86
C ARG A 77 4.59 -17.01 0.87
N THR A 78 4.43 -17.94 -0.08
CA THR A 78 3.30 -17.95 -1.03
C THR A 78 1.95 -18.09 -0.31
N GLU A 79 1.88 -18.89 0.76
CA GLU A 79 0.65 -18.99 1.57
C GLU A 79 0.25 -17.65 2.19
N GLU A 80 1.22 -16.89 2.70
CA GLU A 80 0.98 -15.54 3.18
C GLU A 80 0.45 -14.66 2.03
N ALA A 81 1.10 -14.68 0.87
CA ALA A 81 0.67 -13.88 -0.28
C ALA A 81 -0.78 -14.19 -0.66
N ASP A 82 -1.16 -15.46 -0.68
CA ASP A 82 -2.49 -15.92 -1.04
C ASP A 82 -3.54 -15.52 -0.01
N LYS A 83 -3.32 -15.90 1.25
CA LYS A 83 -4.26 -15.63 2.35
C LYS A 83 -4.42 -14.13 2.58
N VAL A 84 -3.33 -13.36 2.50
CA VAL A 84 -3.41 -11.90 2.66
C VAL A 84 -4.12 -11.27 1.46
N SER A 85 -3.92 -11.76 0.23
CA SER A 85 -4.62 -11.24 -0.95
C SER A 85 -6.15 -11.37 -0.82
N ILE A 86 -6.67 -12.56 -0.49
CA ILE A 86 -8.13 -12.71 -0.29
C ILE A 86 -8.66 -11.80 0.82
N ARG A 87 -7.88 -11.60 1.90
CA ARG A 87 -8.26 -10.71 3.01
C ARG A 87 -8.26 -9.24 2.59
N ILE A 88 -7.30 -8.80 1.77
CA ILE A 88 -7.29 -7.46 1.18
C ILE A 88 -8.50 -7.30 0.27
N ALA A 89 -8.76 -8.24 -0.63
CA ALA A 89 -9.90 -8.18 -1.53
C ALA A 89 -11.22 -8.05 -0.74
N LYS A 90 -11.40 -8.86 0.30
CA LYS A 90 -12.56 -8.79 1.20
C LYS A 90 -12.70 -7.44 1.89
N ILE A 91 -11.64 -6.95 2.53
CA ILE A 91 -11.66 -5.62 3.18
C ILE A 91 -11.96 -4.54 2.17
N LEU A 92 -11.36 -4.58 0.98
CA LEU A 92 -11.59 -3.59 -0.07
C LEU A 92 -13.01 -3.66 -0.61
N SER A 93 -13.66 -4.83 -0.62
CA SER A 93 -15.06 -4.99 -1.01
C SER A 93 -16.08 -4.47 0.02
N GLU A 94 -15.73 -4.37 1.30
CA GLU A 94 -16.60 -3.85 2.37
C GLU A 94 -16.89 -2.35 2.22
N HIS A 95 -18.15 -1.91 2.38
CA HIS A 95 -18.50 -0.48 2.40
C HIS A 95 -18.25 0.19 3.77
N ALA A 96 -18.33 -0.58 4.85
CA ALA A 96 -18.11 -0.07 6.20
C ALA A 96 -16.65 0.31 6.40
N PHE A 97 -16.41 1.51 6.93
CA PHE A 97 -15.09 1.99 7.32
C PHE A 97 -15.22 3.05 8.41
N SER A 98 -14.26 3.10 9.32
CA SER A 98 -14.18 4.12 10.38
C SER A 98 -12.79 4.73 10.41
N PHE A 99 -12.69 6.03 10.20
CA PHE A 99 -11.39 6.73 10.30
C PHE A 99 -10.94 6.83 11.77
N THR A 100 -10.32 5.77 12.28
CA THR A 100 -9.85 5.66 13.67
C THR A 100 -8.56 4.84 13.79
N PRO A 101 -7.74 5.07 14.83
CA PRO A 101 -6.58 4.23 15.14
C PRO A 101 -6.93 2.75 15.29
N ASN A 102 -8.10 2.44 15.86
CA ASN A 102 -8.54 1.06 16.05
C ASN A 102 -8.89 0.37 14.74
N GLU A 103 -9.44 1.10 13.76
CA GLU A 103 -9.69 0.54 12.43
C GLU A 103 -8.36 0.18 11.74
N TYR A 104 -7.34 1.04 11.85
CA TYR A 104 -6.01 0.76 11.31
C TYR A 104 -5.40 -0.53 11.90
N ILE A 105 -5.47 -0.68 13.23
CA ILE A 105 -5.03 -1.89 13.94
C ILE A 105 -5.89 -3.11 13.56
N SER A 106 -7.20 -2.92 13.39
CA SER A 106 -8.13 -3.97 13.01
C SER A 106 -7.87 -4.48 11.60
N ILE A 107 -7.54 -3.59 10.65
CA ILE A 107 -7.12 -3.97 9.30
C ILE A 107 -5.89 -4.88 9.39
N HIS A 108 -4.85 -4.48 10.11
CA HIS A 108 -3.66 -5.33 10.29
C HIS A 108 -4.03 -6.70 10.87
N ARG A 109 -4.88 -6.75 11.90
CA ARG A 109 -5.36 -8.02 12.48
C ARG A 109 -6.06 -8.87 11.42
N LYS A 110 -7.06 -8.31 10.72
CA LYS A 110 -7.82 -9.00 9.66
C LYS A 110 -6.89 -9.55 8.57
N LEU A 111 -5.86 -8.80 8.18
CA LEU A 111 -4.90 -9.21 7.16
C LEU A 111 -4.01 -10.36 7.62
N PHE A 112 -3.52 -10.34 8.86
CA PHE A 112 -2.39 -11.19 9.26
C PHE A 112 -2.70 -12.24 10.34
N THR A 113 -3.93 -12.37 10.83
CA THR A 113 -4.29 -13.45 11.79
C THR A 113 -3.95 -14.84 11.21
N GLY A 114 -3.23 -15.65 11.99
CA GLY A 114 -2.75 -16.97 11.55
C GLY A 114 -1.56 -16.94 10.59
N ILE A 115 -1.08 -15.76 10.20
CA ILE A 115 0.18 -15.55 9.48
C ILE A 115 1.26 -15.05 10.45
N TYR A 116 0.91 -14.06 11.28
CA TYR A 116 1.78 -13.51 12.31
C TYR A 116 1.14 -13.67 13.70
N ASP A 117 1.92 -14.15 14.68
CA ASP A 117 1.49 -14.24 16.09
C ASP A 117 1.17 -12.88 16.72
N HIS A 118 1.65 -11.81 16.10
CA HIS A 118 1.47 -10.43 16.51
C HIS A 118 0.44 -9.67 15.64
N ALA A 119 -0.40 -10.37 14.88
CA ALA A 119 -1.44 -9.74 14.07
C ALA A 119 -2.34 -8.80 14.90
N GLY A 120 -2.26 -7.50 14.62
CA GLY A 120 -3.03 -6.46 15.31
C GLY A 120 -2.44 -6.02 16.65
N LYS A 121 -1.23 -6.45 16.98
CA LYS A 121 -0.50 -6.01 18.18
C LYS A 121 0.46 -4.89 17.81
N ILE A 122 0.38 -3.78 18.55
CA ILE A 122 1.39 -2.72 18.51
C ILE A 122 2.70 -3.31 19.03
N ARG A 123 3.82 -3.09 18.33
CA ARG A 123 5.13 -3.58 18.79
C ARG A 123 5.57 -2.87 20.07
N ASP A 124 6.30 -3.58 20.92
CA ASP A 124 6.85 -3.09 22.18
C ASP A 124 8.39 -2.95 22.13
N TYR A 125 8.98 -3.08 20.93
CA TYR A 125 10.41 -2.93 20.66
C TYR A 125 10.68 -1.96 19.52
N ASN A 126 11.88 -1.40 19.48
CA ASN A 126 12.34 -0.53 18.39
C ASN A 126 12.85 -1.36 17.20
N ILE A 127 12.72 -0.82 16.00
CA ILE A 127 13.10 -1.49 14.76
C ILE A 127 14.04 -0.62 13.93
N THR A 128 14.81 -1.27 13.08
CA THR A 128 15.56 -0.66 11.99
C THR A 128 15.36 -1.51 10.75
N LYS A 129 15.28 -0.88 9.58
CA LYS A 129 15.14 -1.58 8.30
C LYS A 129 16.12 -0.99 7.32
N LYS A 130 16.90 -1.86 6.67
CA LYS A 130 17.82 -1.45 5.61
C LYS A 130 17.01 -1.16 4.36
N GLU A 131 17.15 0.06 3.86
CA GLU A 131 16.39 0.53 2.72
C GLU A 131 17.27 0.57 1.46
N TRP A 132 16.88 -0.16 0.42
CA TRP A 132 17.63 -0.20 -0.84
C TRP A 132 17.77 1.21 -1.44
N VAL A 133 16.70 2.00 -1.47
CA VAL A 133 16.74 3.38 -1.98
C VAL A 133 17.65 4.31 -1.18
N LEU A 134 18.09 3.91 0.02
CA LEU A 134 18.96 4.68 0.92
C LEU A 134 20.33 4.04 1.12
N ASN A 135 20.81 3.20 0.20
CA ASN A 135 22.10 2.48 0.35
C ASN A 135 22.18 1.62 1.63
N GLY A 136 21.06 1.08 2.09
CA GLY A 136 20.97 0.29 3.31
C GLY A 136 20.90 1.10 4.60
N ALA A 137 20.82 2.43 4.53
CA ALA A 137 20.41 3.25 5.67
C ALA A 137 18.95 2.96 6.06
N THR A 138 18.53 3.45 7.23
CA THR A 138 17.19 3.22 7.79
C THR A 138 16.48 4.54 7.97
N VAL A 139 15.17 4.53 7.76
CA VAL A 139 14.26 5.55 8.30
C VAL A 139 14.28 5.46 9.82
N ILE A 140 14.09 6.59 10.50
CA ILE A 140 13.85 6.64 11.94
C ILE A 140 12.36 6.37 12.17
N TYR A 141 12.05 5.20 12.71
CA TYR A 141 10.68 4.80 13.04
C TYR A 141 10.28 5.23 14.45
N GLY A 142 8.97 5.24 14.73
CA GLY A 142 8.44 5.60 16.04
C GLY A 142 9.03 4.76 17.19
N SER A 143 9.32 5.41 18.32
CA SER A 143 9.79 4.71 19.51
C SER A 143 8.68 3.85 20.11
N ALA A 144 9.01 2.64 20.55
CA ALA A 144 8.04 1.67 21.07
C ALA A 144 7.15 2.25 22.20
N SER A 145 7.70 3.12 23.05
CA SER A 145 6.97 3.74 24.16
C SER A 145 5.90 4.75 23.73
N GLU A 146 6.03 5.35 22.53
CA GLU A 146 5.16 6.44 22.08
C GLU A 146 4.18 6.04 20.97
N LEU A 147 4.35 4.86 20.37
CA LEU A 147 3.62 4.44 19.16
C LEU A 147 2.11 4.68 19.20
N ARG A 148 1.44 4.27 20.28
CA ARG A 148 -0.01 4.45 20.42
C ARG A 148 -0.38 5.94 20.44
N LYS A 149 0.35 6.75 21.19
CA LYS A 149 0.10 8.19 21.30
C LYS A 149 0.37 8.90 19.98
N THR A 150 1.44 8.54 19.28
CA THR A 150 1.76 9.10 17.96
C THR A 150 0.66 8.76 16.95
N LEU A 151 0.19 7.51 16.93
CA LEU A 151 -0.93 7.10 16.07
C LEU A 151 -2.20 7.88 16.37
N GLU A 152 -2.56 8.00 17.66
CA GLU A 152 -3.75 8.75 18.08
C GLU A 152 -3.64 10.25 17.73
N TYR A 153 -2.46 10.83 17.89
CA TYR A 153 -2.18 12.22 17.54
C TYR A 153 -2.32 12.48 16.04
N ASP A 154 -1.71 11.66 15.19
CA ASP A 154 -1.76 11.84 13.73
C ASP A 154 -3.18 11.67 13.18
N PHE A 155 -3.93 10.67 13.67
CA PHE A 155 -5.35 10.52 13.33
C PHE A 155 -6.19 11.71 13.79
N MET A 156 -5.92 12.23 14.98
CA MET A 156 -6.61 13.42 15.49
C MET A 156 -6.32 14.63 14.59
N LYS A 157 -5.07 14.85 14.22
CA LYS A 157 -4.67 15.94 13.33
C LYS A 157 -5.40 15.85 11.98
N GLU A 158 -5.41 14.67 11.36
CA GLU A 158 -6.09 14.46 10.08
C GLU A 158 -7.60 14.64 10.19
N LYS A 159 -8.22 14.13 11.26
CA LYS A 159 -9.67 14.25 11.48
C LYS A 159 -10.14 15.71 11.58
N HIS A 160 -9.29 16.62 12.07
CA HIS A 160 -9.59 18.05 12.18
C HIS A 160 -9.14 18.85 10.95
N TYR A 161 -8.47 18.23 9.98
CA TYR A 161 -8.05 18.89 8.76
C TYR A 161 -9.26 19.17 7.85
N SER A 162 -9.29 20.37 7.25
CA SER A 162 -10.34 20.76 6.32
C SER A 162 -9.81 20.83 4.91
N TYR A 163 -10.35 19.98 4.03
CA TYR A 163 -10.07 20.00 2.60
C TYR A 163 -10.81 21.12 1.85
N LYS A 164 -11.64 21.92 2.53
CA LYS A 164 -12.51 22.91 1.89
C LYS A 164 -11.69 24.07 1.31
N GLY A 165 -11.88 24.33 0.02
CA GLY A 165 -11.27 25.46 -0.67
C GLY A 165 -9.82 25.25 -1.11
N LEU A 166 -9.28 24.04 -0.89
CA LEU A 166 -7.96 23.66 -1.39
C LEU A 166 -8.01 23.30 -2.86
N SER A 167 -6.94 23.60 -3.57
CA SER A 167 -6.63 23.08 -4.89
C SER A 167 -6.29 21.59 -4.81
N MET A 168 -6.40 20.89 -5.94
CA MET A 168 -6.08 19.47 -5.99
C MET A 168 -4.61 19.17 -5.65
N ASP A 169 -3.68 20.06 -6.02
CA ASP A 169 -2.26 19.92 -5.67
C ASP A 169 -2.04 20.02 -4.15
N GLU A 170 -2.71 20.95 -3.46
CA GLU A 170 -2.67 21.06 -2.00
C GLU A 170 -3.26 19.83 -1.31
N ILE A 171 -4.36 19.29 -1.85
CA ILE A 171 -4.98 18.05 -1.35
C ILE A 171 -4.02 16.87 -1.50
N ILE A 172 -3.40 16.71 -2.67
CA ILE A 172 -2.43 15.64 -2.95
C ILE A 172 -1.21 15.74 -2.05
N HIS A 173 -0.65 16.94 -1.89
CA HIS A 173 0.48 17.16 -1.00
C HIS A 173 0.13 16.80 0.45
N HIS A 174 -1.02 17.26 0.96
CA HIS A 174 -1.47 16.95 2.31
C HIS A 174 -1.68 15.44 2.51
N LEU A 175 -2.31 14.77 1.56
CA LEU A 175 -2.50 13.31 1.58
C LEU A 175 -1.17 12.56 1.56
N ALA A 176 -0.19 13.02 0.79
CA ALA A 176 1.16 12.45 0.75
C ALA A 176 1.83 12.55 2.12
N VAL A 177 1.79 13.72 2.75
CA VAL A 177 2.33 13.92 4.10
C VAL A 177 1.61 13.03 5.13
N PHE A 178 0.28 12.98 5.10
CA PHE A 178 -0.50 12.17 6.04
C PHE A 178 -0.13 10.69 5.96
N VAL A 179 -0.13 10.10 4.77
CA VAL A 179 0.16 8.66 4.62
C VAL A 179 1.63 8.34 4.87
N ALA A 180 2.56 9.26 4.55
CA ALA A 180 3.97 9.13 4.89
C ALA A 180 4.20 9.09 6.40
N ASN A 181 3.59 10.01 7.15
CA ASN A 181 3.70 10.06 8.61
C ASN A 181 3.08 8.82 9.26
N LEU A 182 1.88 8.42 8.82
CA LEU A 182 1.22 7.21 9.30
C LEU A 182 2.08 5.96 9.10
N TRP A 183 2.75 5.85 7.96
CA TRP A 183 3.68 4.76 7.68
C TRP A 183 4.94 4.82 8.55
N GLN A 184 5.51 6.01 8.76
CA GLN A 184 6.73 6.22 9.55
C GLN A 184 6.59 5.81 11.02
N ILE A 185 5.39 5.91 11.59
CA ILE A 185 5.10 5.35 12.93
C ILE A 185 5.52 3.87 12.97
N HIS A 186 5.25 3.15 11.88
CA HIS A 186 5.63 1.75 11.64
C HIS A 186 5.30 0.88 12.84
N ILE A 187 4.01 0.91 13.22
CA ILE A 187 3.50 0.48 14.52
C ILE A 187 3.52 -1.04 14.74
N PHE A 188 3.58 -1.84 13.68
CA PHE A 188 3.59 -3.30 13.75
C PHE A 188 5.00 -3.86 13.53
N GLY A 189 5.24 -5.12 13.92
CA GLY A 189 6.50 -5.82 13.63
C GLY A 189 6.72 -6.02 12.14
N GLU A 190 5.72 -6.55 11.43
CA GLU A 190 5.70 -6.71 9.97
C GLU A 190 4.34 -6.29 9.39
N GLY A 191 4.21 -6.18 8.06
CA GLY A 191 2.93 -5.91 7.40
C GLY A 191 2.45 -4.44 7.41
N ASN A 192 3.30 -3.50 7.84
CA ASN A 192 2.97 -2.06 7.91
C ASN A 192 2.52 -1.51 6.55
N THR A 193 3.34 -1.62 5.50
CA THR A 193 3.03 -1.02 4.19
C THR A 193 1.73 -1.55 3.58
N ARG A 194 1.46 -2.86 3.65
CA ARG A 194 0.20 -3.45 3.16
C ARG A 194 -1.00 -2.94 3.96
N THR A 195 -0.86 -2.81 5.29
CA THR A 195 -1.90 -2.22 6.15
C THR A 195 -2.14 -0.75 5.80
N THR A 196 -1.07 0.05 5.65
CA THR A 196 -1.14 1.46 5.26
C THR A 196 -1.84 1.63 3.92
N ALA A 197 -1.48 0.86 2.90
CA ALA A 197 -2.11 0.94 1.59
C ALA A 197 -3.62 0.65 1.66
N VAL A 198 -4.03 -0.45 2.33
CA VAL A 198 -5.44 -0.82 2.45
C VAL A 198 -6.24 0.23 3.21
N PHE A 199 -5.72 0.71 4.34
CA PHE A 199 -6.34 1.77 5.12
C PHE A 199 -6.50 3.04 4.28
N PHE A 200 -5.44 3.43 3.57
CA PHE A 200 -5.42 4.66 2.80
C PHE A 200 -6.38 4.61 1.60
N ILE A 201 -6.47 3.47 0.89
CA ILE A 201 -7.48 3.26 -0.16
C ILE A 201 -8.90 3.43 0.41
N LYS A 202 -9.19 2.82 1.57
CA LYS A 202 -10.50 2.98 2.23
C LYS A 202 -10.76 4.43 2.62
N TYR A 203 -9.74 5.11 3.14
CA TYR A 203 -9.84 6.52 3.53
C TYR A 203 -10.09 7.44 2.33
N LEU A 204 -9.35 7.30 1.24
CA LEU A 204 -9.55 8.07 0.01
C LEU A 204 -10.98 7.96 -0.52
N ARG A 205 -11.59 6.77 -0.45
CA ARG A 205 -13.00 6.56 -0.82
C ARG A 205 -13.97 7.36 0.04
N THR A 206 -13.66 7.58 1.32
CA THR A 206 -14.49 8.45 2.19
C THR A 206 -14.43 9.92 1.81
N LEU A 207 -13.35 10.33 1.14
CA LEU A 207 -13.18 11.68 0.61
C LEU A 207 -13.82 11.84 -0.78
N GLY A 208 -14.45 10.79 -1.32
CA GLY A 208 -15.12 10.80 -2.62
C GLY A 208 -14.22 10.47 -3.81
N PHE A 209 -12.98 10.01 -3.57
CA PHE A 209 -12.12 9.55 -4.66
C PHE A 209 -12.50 8.13 -5.09
N ASP A 210 -12.74 7.96 -6.39
CA ASP A 210 -12.71 6.66 -7.04
C ASP A 210 -11.24 6.25 -7.21
N ALA A 211 -10.64 5.75 -6.12
CA ALA A 211 -9.30 5.16 -6.18
C ALA A 211 -9.35 3.91 -7.07
N THR A 212 -9.14 4.11 -8.38
CA THR A 212 -8.89 3.04 -9.35
C THR A 212 -7.50 2.51 -9.07
N ASN A 213 -7.44 1.26 -8.62
CA ASN A 213 -6.28 0.75 -7.88
C ASN A 213 -5.24 0.01 -8.74
N ASP A 214 -5.33 0.11 -10.06
CA ASP A 214 -4.29 -0.41 -10.96
C ASP A 214 -2.92 0.19 -10.61
N ILE A 215 -2.88 1.48 -10.23
CA ILE A 215 -1.66 2.13 -9.76
C ILE A 215 -1.07 1.44 -8.53
N PHE A 216 -1.86 1.07 -7.52
CA PHE A 216 -1.38 0.33 -6.36
C PHE A 216 -0.90 -1.07 -6.73
N ALA A 217 -1.60 -1.76 -7.62
CA ALA A 217 -1.26 -3.11 -8.02
C ALA A 217 0.07 -3.17 -8.76
N GLU A 218 0.28 -2.27 -9.72
CA GLU A 218 1.44 -2.25 -10.59
C GLU A 218 2.67 -1.59 -9.95
N ASN A 219 2.45 -0.66 -9.00
CA ASN A 219 3.50 0.20 -8.46
C ASN A 219 3.65 0.07 -6.93
N ALA A 220 3.30 -1.09 -6.35
CA ALA A 220 3.35 -1.32 -4.91
C ALA A 220 4.76 -1.09 -4.31
N TRP A 221 5.81 -1.52 -5.02
CA TRP A 221 7.20 -1.29 -4.59
C TRP A 221 7.60 0.19 -4.71
N TYR A 222 7.08 0.89 -5.72
CA TYR A 222 7.27 2.34 -5.86
C TYR A 222 6.64 3.07 -4.69
N PHE A 223 5.38 2.75 -4.34
CA PHE A 223 4.69 3.34 -3.20
C PHE A 223 5.48 3.17 -1.90
N ARG A 224 5.99 1.95 -1.64
CA ARG A 224 6.87 1.68 -0.49
C ARG A 224 8.11 2.59 -0.49
N ASN A 225 8.80 2.70 -1.61
CA ASN A 225 10.02 3.48 -1.71
C ASN A 225 9.77 5.00 -1.64
N ALA A 226 8.62 5.46 -2.12
CA ALA A 226 8.18 6.85 -1.98
C ALA A 226 7.92 7.20 -0.50
N LEU A 227 7.29 6.30 0.26
CA LEU A 227 7.12 6.45 1.71
C LEU A 227 8.46 6.52 2.45
N VAL A 228 9.46 5.75 2.02
CA VAL A 228 10.83 5.82 2.57
C VAL A 228 11.45 7.19 2.30
N ARG A 229 11.37 7.69 1.05
CA ARG A 229 11.95 8.99 0.65
C ARG A 229 11.25 10.18 1.30
N ALA A 230 9.96 10.07 1.59
CA ALA A 230 9.20 11.08 2.31
C ALA A 230 9.56 11.19 3.80
N ASN A 231 10.35 10.26 4.33
CA ASN A 231 10.62 10.14 5.77
C ASN A 231 12.12 10.05 6.12
N TYR A 232 13.01 10.41 5.20
CA TYR A 232 14.45 10.26 5.39
C TYR A 232 15.22 11.55 5.12
N ASN A 233 16.02 11.96 6.10
CA ASN A 233 16.99 13.04 5.96
C ASN A 233 18.39 12.53 6.29
N ASP A 234 19.37 12.96 5.50
CA ASP A 234 20.78 12.90 5.82
C ASP A 234 21.43 14.20 5.35
N LEU A 235 21.30 15.24 6.18
CA LEU A 235 21.74 16.60 5.87
C LEU A 235 23.25 16.69 5.64
N LYS A 236 24.03 15.75 6.22
CA LYS A 236 25.48 15.71 6.01
C LYS A 236 25.83 15.35 4.56
N HIS A 237 24.98 14.59 3.89
CA HIS A 237 25.12 14.17 2.50
C HIS A 237 24.10 14.86 1.58
N GLU A 238 23.51 15.98 2.01
CA GLU A 238 22.54 16.79 1.25
C GLU A 238 21.28 16.00 0.82
N ILE A 239 20.90 14.97 1.59
CA ILE A 239 19.67 14.23 1.37
C ILE A 239 18.58 14.83 2.25
N HIS A 240 17.52 15.30 1.59
CA HIS A 240 16.33 15.83 2.24
C HIS A 240 15.15 14.89 2.00
N GLU A 241 14.25 14.83 2.99
CA GLU A 241 12.96 14.18 2.82
C GLU A 241 12.17 14.87 1.69
N THR A 242 11.44 14.08 0.91
CA THR A 242 10.63 14.63 -0.19
C THR A 242 9.38 13.80 -0.42
N THR A 243 8.23 14.49 -0.51
CA THR A 243 6.94 13.89 -0.88
C THR A 243 6.75 13.80 -2.39
N GLU A 244 7.62 14.39 -3.21
CA GLU A 244 7.42 14.52 -4.67
C GLU A 244 7.09 13.19 -5.33
N TYR A 245 7.81 12.11 -4.97
CA TYR A 245 7.55 10.79 -5.54
C TYR A 245 6.18 10.23 -5.16
N LEU A 246 5.77 10.46 -3.92
CA LEU A 246 4.48 10.03 -3.40
C LEU A 246 3.36 10.86 -4.04
N GLU A 247 3.58 12.16 -4.24
CA GLU A 247 2.68 13.01 -4.99
C GLU A 247 2.51 12.49 -6.42
N LEU A 248 3.58 12.21 -7.18
CA LEU A 248 3.47 11.62 -8.53
C LEU A 248 2.64 10.33 -8.55
N PHE A 249 2.78 9.49 -7.52
CA PHE A 249 1.96 8.29 -7.37
C PHE A 249 0.48 8.64 -7.14
N LEU A 250 0.18 9.57 -6.24
CA LEU A 250 -1.18 10.03 -5.96
C LEU A 250 -1.82 10.75 -7.14
N ARG A 251 -1.03 11.51 -7.91
CA ARG A 251 -1.45 12.16 -9.15
C ARG A 251 -1.95 11.14 -10.16
N ASN A 252 -1.18 10.08 -10.39
CA ASN A 252 -1.60 8.98 -11.27
C ASN A 252 -2.84 8.26 -10.72
N LEU A 253 -2.88 8.03 -9.41
CA LEU A 253 -3.98 7.32 -8.75
C LEU A 253 -5.30 8.10 -8.78
N LEU A 254 -5.26 9.40 -8.49
CA LEU A 254 -6.46 10.20 -8.24
C LEU A 254 -6.91 10.98 -9.47
N LEU A 255 -5.98 11.38 -10.34
CA LEU A 255 -6.26 12.21 -11.52
C LEU A 255 -6.03 11.49 -12.85
N ASP A 256 -5.78 10.17 -12.83
CA ASP A 256 -5.48 9.33 -14.01
C ASP A 256 -4.29 9.85 -14.86
N GLU A 257 -3.39 10.61 -14.24
CA GLU A 257 -2.16 11.06 -14.89
C GLU A 257 -1.21 9.90 -15.20
N LYS A 258 -0.26 10.16 -16.10
CA LYS A 258 0.72 9.18 -16.58
C LYS A 258 2.15 9.58 -16.22
N ASN A 259 2.34 10.07 -15.00
CA ASN A 259 3.66 10.40 -14.46
C ASN A 259 4.54 9.15 -14.38
N LEU A 260 5.85 9.32 -14.55
CA LEU A 260 6.80 8.23 -14.57
C LEU A 260 7.06 7.67 -13.16
N LEU A 261 6.63 6.43 -12.90
CA LEU A 261 6.84 5.75 -11.62
C LEU A 261 7.99 4.73 -11.74
N GLN A 262 9.23 5.17 -11.46
CA GLN A 262 10.42 4.31 -11.52
C GLN A 262 11.22 4.31 -10.21
N ASN A 263 11.38 3.13 -9.61
CA ASN A 263 12.10 2.94 -8.34
C ASN A 263 13.53 3.50 -8.34
N ARG A 264 14.25 3.38 -9.47
CA ARG A 264 15.63 3.89 -9.60
C ARG A 264 15.74 5.39 -9.43
N LEU A 265 14.70 6.16 -9.77
CA LEU A 265 14.69 7.61 -9.66
C LEU A 265 14.65 8.08 -8.20
N MET A 266 14.17 7.20 -7.30
CA MET A 266 14.11 7.44 -5.86
C MET A 266 15.36 7.02 -5.11
N HIS A 267 16.36 6.44 -5.79
CA HIS A 267 17.59 6.04 -5.11
C HIS A 267 18.42 7.28 -4.75
N VAL A 268 19.00 7.35 -3.56
CA VAL A 268 19.74 8.55 -3.09
C VAL A 268 20.99 8.85 -3.92
N ASP A 269 21.63 7.83 -4.50
CA ASP A 269 22.73 8.01 -5.45
C ASP A 269 22.27 8.34 -6.87
N TYR A 270 20.96 8.37 -7.12
CA TYR A 270 20.46 8.74 -8.43
C TYR A 270 20.69 10.24 -8.65
N LYS A 271 21.83 10.55 -9.25
CA LYS A 271 22.12 11.87 -9.79
C LYS A 271 21.32 12.01 -11.07
N GLU A 272 20.21 12.73 -11.02
CA GLU A 272 19.68 13.32 -12.24
C GLU A 272 20.83 14.11 -12.88
N MET A 273 21.09 13.86 -14.16
CA MET A 273 21.61 14.92 -15.01
C MET A 273 20.59 16.06 -14.92
N LEU A 274 20.79 16.98 -13.98
CA LEU A 274 20.12 18.28 -13.93
C LEU A 274 20.62 19.12 -15.12
N VAL A 275 20.40 18.64 -16.35
CA VAL A 275 20.33 19.52 -17.52
C VAL A 275 18.92 20.06 -17.52
N ARG A 276 18.66 21.00 -16.61
CA ARG A 276 17.75 22.09 -16.97
C ARG A 276 18.51 22.84 -18.05
N GLU A 277 18.10 22.69 -19.31
CA GLU A 277 18.56 23.60 -20.37
C GLU A 277 18.39 25.04 -19.85
N PRO A 278 19.41 25.91 -19.98
CA PRO A 278 19.24 27.30 -19.65
C PRO A 278 18.12 27.82 -20.56
N LYS A 279 17.01 28.26 -19.96
CA LYS A 279 15.98 29.03 -20.66
C LYS A 279 16.72 30.13 -21.42
N ASN A 280 16.70 30.04 -22.74
CA ASN A 280 17.23 31.05 -23.62
C ASN A 280 16.69 32.41 -23.15
N ARG A 281 17.59 33.29 -22.73
CA ARG A 281 17.31 34.71 -22.65
C ARG A 281 17.12 35.19 -24.08
N ILE A 282 15.91 35.65 -24.39
CA ILE A 282 15.67 36.65 -25.44
C ILE A 282 15.59 37.99 -24.72
#